data_AF-A0A6L4B8S3-F1
#
_entry.id   AF-A0A6L4B8S3-F1
#
_cell.length_a   1.000
_cell.length_b   1.000
_cell.length_c   1.000
_cell.angle_alpha   90.00
_cell.angle_beta   90.00
_cell.angle_gamma   90.00
#
_symmetry.space_group_name_H-M   'P 1'
#
loop_
_entity.id
_entity.type
_entity.pdbx_description
1 polymer ?
#
loop_
_entity_poly.entity_id
_entity_poly.type
_entity_poly.pdbx_seq_one_letter_code
_entity_poly.pdbx_strand_id
1 'polypeptide(L)'
;MDTPFNANAYLNDEELAAYLGCDNVLALRYKREDGALPAPDTVFEGRAYWSPDTAREQYALMRLFVTHAFGHPPMDPSDAPDPLRHSGVTLIRWNEGRQDPPAYDPSDRFRGWV
;
A
#
# COMPACT_ATOMS: atom_id res chain seq x y z
N MET A 1 19.25 -0.06 22.42
CA MET A 1 19.69 0.39 21.08
C MET A 1 18.45 0.94 20.41
N ASP A 2 18.39 2.25 20.16
CA ASP A 2 17.33 2.84 19.34
C ASP A 2 17.68 2.56 17.88
N THR A 3 16.93 1.67 17.25
CA THR A 3 17.01 1.48 15.79
C THR A 3 16.38 2.72 15.14
N PRO A 4 17.08 3.42 14.24
CA PRO A 4 16.50 4.58 13.56
C PRO A 4 15.26 4.15 12.77
N PHE A 5 14.26 5.03 12.70
CA PHE A 5 13.06 4.80 11.92
C PHE A 5 13.42 4.54 10.45
N ASN A 6 12.93 3.43 9.90
CA ASN A 6 13.12 3.06 8.50
C ASN A 6 11.85 3.33 7.71
N ALA A 7 11.78 4.49 7.04
CA ALA A 7 10.62 4.86 6.22
C ALA A 7 10.27 3.82 5.14
N ASN A 8 11.23 3.03 4.64
CA ASN A 8 10.99 2.02 3.60
C ASN A 8 10.23 0.78 4.11
N ALA A 9 10.15 0.60 5.43
CA ALA A 9 9.33 -0.45 6.04
C ALA A 9 7.84 -0.03 6.19
N TYR A 10 7.51 1.23 5.88
CA TYR A 10 6.18 1.81 6.04
C TYR A 10 5.66 2.43 4.74
N LEU A 11 4.37 2.73 4.69
CA LEU A 11 3.70 3.40 3.58
C LEU A 11 3.40 4.85 3.96
N ASN A 12 3.82 5.81 3.16
CA ASN A 12 3.39 7.20 3.26
C ASN A 12 1.97 7.40 2.65
N ASP A 13 1.43 8.62 2.71
CA ASP A 13 0.10 8.95 2.17
C ASP A 13 -0.08 8.54 0.69
N GLU A 14 0.92 8.78 -0.16
CA GLU A 14 0.86 8.46 -1.59
C GLU A 14 0.92 6.96 -1.84
N GLU A 15 1.82 6.27 -1.14
CA GLU A 15 1.98 4.82 -1.20
C GLU A 15 0.70 4.12 -0.73
N LEU A 16 0.11 4.57 0.38
CA LEU A 16 -1.13 4.02 0.90
C LEU A 16 -2.31 4.28 -0.04
N ALA A 17 -2.43 5.50 -0.59
CA ALA A 17 -3.46 5.82 -1.56
C ALA A 17 -3.38 4.89 -2.79
N ALA A 18 -2.18 4.71 -3.33
CA ALA A 18 -1.95 3.81 -4.46
C ALA A 18 -2.26 2.34 -4.12
N TYR A 19 -1.89 1.89 -2.92
CA TYR A 19 -2.17 0.53 -2.45
C TYR A 19 -3.68 0.26 -2.28
N LEU A 20 -4.41 1.24 -1.74
CA LEU A 20 -5.86 1.15 -1.54
C LEU A 20 -6.68 1.46 -2.80
N GLY A 21 -6.02 1.73 -3.93
CA GLY A 21 -6.69 2.09 -5.19
C GLY A 21 -7.45 3.41 -5.12
N CYS A 22 -7.00 4.35 -4.30
CA CYS A 22 -7.53 5.72 -4.29
C CYS A 22 -6.93 6.50 -5.45
N ASP A 23 -7.74 7.34 -6.11
CA ASP A 23 -7.31 8.11 -7.28
C ASP A 23 -6.14 9.08 -6.96
N ASN A 24 -6.08 9.56 -5.71
CA ASN A 24 -5.05 10.45 -5.21
C ASN A 24 -5.08 10.54 -3.68
N VAL A 25 -4.11 11.27 -3.10
CA VAL A 25 -4.01 11.53 -1.65
C VAL A 25 -5.20 12.33 -1.12
N LEU A 26 -5.85 13.18 -1.92
CA LEU A 26 -7.01 13.94 -1.47
C LEU A 26 -8.19 13.00 -1.17
N ALA A 27 -8.43 11.99 -2.01
CA ALA A 27 -9.43 10.96 -1.76
C ALA A 27 -9.12 10.16 -0.48
N LEU A 28 -7.84 9.87 -0.21
CA LEU A 28 -7.41 9.23 1.03
C LEU A 28 -7.68 10.12 2.27
N ARG A 29 -7.43 11.44 2.17
CA ARG A 29 -7.73 12.40 3.24
C ARG A 29 -9.21 12.47 3.57
N TYR A 30 -10.07 12.53 2.56
CA TYR A 30 -11.52 12.51 2.79
C TYR A 30 -11.99 11.24 3.52
N LYS A 31 -11.46 10.07 3.15
CA LYS A 31 -11.75 8.82 3.87
C LYS A 31 -11.31 8.88 5.34
N ARG A 32 -10.18 9.53 5.63
CA ARG A 32 -9.71 9.72 7.01
C ARG A 32 -10.60 10.69 7.80
N GLU A 33 -11.04 11.78 7.18
CA GLU A 33 -11.97 12.74 7.80
C GLU A 33 -13.35 12.13 8.09
N ASP A 34 -13.82 11.23 7.22
CA ASP A 34 -15.06 10.46 7.40
C ASP A 34 -14.90 9.28 8.38
N GLY A 35 -13.69 9.06 8.91
CA GLY A 35 -13.39 7.98 9.85
C GLY A 35 -13.27 6.58 9.23
N ALA A 36 -13.30 6.49 7.90
CA ALA A 36 -13.15 5.25 7.14
C ALA A 36 -11.68 4.77 7.05
N LEU A 37 -10.71 5.61 7.41
CA LEU A 37 -9.29 5.27 7.48
C LEU A 37 -8.76 5.55 8.90
N PRO A 38 -7.97 4.64 9.51
CA PRO A 38 -7.38 4.86 10.81
C PRO A 38 -6.35 6.00 10.78
N ALA A 39 -6.03 6.52 11.97
CA ALA A 39 -4.88 7.39 12.16
C ALA A 39 -3.58 6.69 11.69
N PRO A 40 -2.55 7.45 11.26
CA PRO A 40 -1.26 6.87 10.94
C PRO A 40 -0.62 6.23 12.17
N ASP A 41 0.11 5.13 11.94
CA ASP A 41 0.84 4.42 12.99
C ASP A 41 1.99 5.26 13.54
N THR A 42 2.59 6.10 12.69
CA THR A 42 3.63 7.03 13.11
C THR A 42 3.71 8.25 12.20
N VAL A 43 4.34 9.31 12.71
CA VAL A 43 4.65 10.52 11.96
C VAL A 43 6.15 10.77 12.06
N PHE A 44 6.82 10.87 10.92
CA PHE A 44 8.26 11.11 10.83
C PHE A 44 8.53 12.25 9.85
N GLU A 45 9.31 13.25 10.28
CA GLU A 45 9.60 14.47 9.50
C GLU A 45 8.35 15.17 8.95
N GLY A 46 7.25 15.15 9.72
CA GLY A 46 5.97 15.77 9.33
C GLY A 46 5.18 14.97 8.28
N ARG A 47 5.63 13.78 7.89
CA ARG A 47 4.90 12.86 7.01
C ARG A 47 4.25 11.74 7.81
N ALA A 48 3.02 11.39 7.44
CA ALA A 48 2.27 10.29 8.03
C ALA A 48 2.70 8.94 7.42
N TYR A 49 2.80 7.91 8.25
CA TYR A 49 3.20 6.57 7.85
C TYR A 49 2.30 5.50 8.45
N TRP A 50 1.96 4.50 7.63
CA TRP A 50 1.20 3.30 8.00
C TRP A 50 2.06 2.05 7.83
N SER A 51 1.90 1.12 8.75
CA SER A 51 2.54 -0.18 8.68
C SER A 51 1.91 -1.03 7.57
N PRO A 52 2.63 -2.04 7.05
CA PRO A 52 2.06 -2.99 6.11
C PRO A 52 0.83 -3.71 6.65
N ASP A 53 0.80 -4.00 7.96
CA ASP A 53 -0.32 -4.71 8.59
C ASP A 53 -1.57 -3.82 8.60
N THR A 54 -1.44 -2.57 9.03
CA THR A 54 -2.52 -1.58 8.96
C THR A 54 -3.03 -1.41 7.53
N ALA A 55 -2.12 -1.33 6.55
CA ALA A 55 -2.51 -1.24 5.15
C ALA A 55 -3.33 -2.46 4.69
N ARG A 56 -2.90 -3.69 5.02
CA ARG A 56 -3.61 -4.93 4.68
C ARG A 56 -5.00 -4.99 5.31
N GLU A 57 -5.12 -4.60 6.57
CA GLU A 57 -6.43 -4.50 7.24
C GLU A 57 -7.37 -3.55 6.49
N GLN A 58 -6.89 -2.36 6.13
CA GLN A 58 -7.70 -1.39 5.37
C GLN A 58 -8.08 -1.90 3.98
N TYR A 59 -7.18 -2.60 3.31
CA TYR A 59 -7.46 -3.22 2.01
C TYR A 59 -8.54 -4.29 2.12
N ALA A 60 -8.45 -5.17 3.11
CA ALA A 60 -9.46 -6.18 3.37
C ALA A 60 -10.82 -5.52 3.67
N LEU A 61 -10.86 -4.51 4.53
CA LEU A 61 -12.08 -3.74 4.85
C LEU A 61 -12.71 -3.10 3.60
N MET A 62 -11.91 -2.46 2.74
CA MET A 62 -12.42 -1.90 1.48
C MET A 62 -12.95 -2.98 0.54
N ARG A 63 -12.29 -4.14 0.49
CA ARG A 63 -12.77 -5.29 -0.27
C ARG A 63 -14.07 -5.85 0.30
N LEU A 64 -14.30 -5.85 1.62
CA LEU A 64 -15.55 -6.30 2.24
C LEU A 64 -16.77 -5.55 1.70
N PHE A 65 -16.66 -4.23 1.57
CA PHE A 65 -17.75 -3.42 1.00
C PHE A 65 -18.09 -3.83 -0.43
N VAL A 66 -17.07 -4.14 -1.23
CA VAL A 66 -17.26 -4.62 -2.60
C VAL A 66 -17.80 -6.05 -2.59
N THR A 67 -17.22 -6.97 -1.83
CA THR A 67 -17.62 -8.39 -1.83
C THR A 67 -19.03 -8.58 -1.29
N HIS A 68 -19.45 -7.83 -0.28
CA HIS A 68 -20.83 -7.86 0.23
C HIS A 68 -21.85 -7.42 -0.83
N ALA A 69 -21.48 -6.48 -1.72
CA ALA A 69 -22.35 -6.08 -2.83
C ALA A 69 -22.51 -7.17 -3.91
N PHE A 70 -21.56 -8.10 -4.01
CA PHE A 70 -21.53 -9.15 -5.04
C PHE A 70 -21.67 -10.60 -4.48
N GLY A 71 -21.92 -10.77 -3.18
CA GLY A 71 -22.08 -12.08 -2.53
C GLY A 71 -20.78 -12.90 -2.42
N HIS A 72 -19.62 -12.26 -2.50
CA HIS A 72 -18.33 -12.92 -2.30
C HIS A 72 -17.98 -13.02 -0.80
N PRO A 73 -17.22 -14.06 -0.39
CA PRO A 73 -16.78 -14.18 0.99
C PRO A 73 -15.88 -13.00 1.39
N PRO A 74 -15.87 -12.66 2.70
CA PRO A 74 -14.98 -11.65 3.23
C PRO A 74 -13.51 -12.03 2.98
N MET A 75 -12.68 -11.04 2.64
CA MET A 75 -11.24 -11.24 2.48
C MET A 75 -10.55 -11.17 3.85
N ASP A 76 -9.69 -12.14 4.14
CA ASP A 76 -8.80 -12.08 5.30
C ASP A 76 -7.65 -11.08 5.01
N PRO A 77 -7.26 -10.21 5.96
CA PRO A 77 -6.12 -9.32 5.79
C PRO A 77 -4.81 -10.04 5.41
N SER A 78 -4.63 -11.29 5.83
CA SER A 78 -3.46 -12.11 5.48
C SER A 78 -3.42 -12.52 3.99
N ASP A 79 -4.56 -12.52 3.31
CA ASP A 79 -4.68 -12.76 1.87
C ASP A 79 -4.48 -11.49 1.03
N ALA A 80 -4.38 -10.31 1.68
CA ALA A 80 -4.16 -9.06 0.99
C ALA A 80 -2.76 -9.01 0.36
N PRO A 81 -2.61 -8.39 -0.84
CA PRO A 81 -1.32 -8.29 -1.52
C PRO A 81 -0.29 -7.60 -0.64
N ASP A 82 1.00 -7.97 -0.79
CA ASP A 82 2.07 -7.33 -0.02
C ASP A 82 2.16 -5.82 -0.36
N PRO A 83 1.88 -4.91 0.60
CA PRO A 83 1.83 -3.48 0.32
C PRO A 83 3.16 -2.91 -0.16
N LEU A 84 4.29 -3.44 0.34
CA LEU A 84 5.63 -2.96 -0.01
C LEU A 84 6.09 -3.40 -1.40
N ARG A 85 5.41 -4.39 -1.98
CA ARG A 85 5.68 -4.93 -3.32
C ARG A 85 4.56 -4.60 -4.32
N HIS A 86 3.57 -3.82 -3.90
CA HIS A 86 2.50 -3.38 -4.77
C HIS A 86 3.04 -2.47 -5.88
N SER A 87 2.63 -2.69 -7.12
CA SER A 87 3.21 -2.02 -8.30
C SER A 87 3.09 -0.49 -8.26
N GLY A 88 2.00 0.04 -7.70
CA GLY A 88 1.84 1.48 -7.49
C GLY A 88 2.82 2.04 -6.43
N VAL A 89 3.05 1.28 -5.37
CA VAL A 89 3.97 1.66 -4.27
C VAL A 89 5.42 1.63 -4.77
N THR A 90 5.82 0.58 -5.48
CA THR A 90 7.18 0.47 -6.01
C THR A 90 7.48 1.55 -7.04
N LEU A 91 6.51 1.94 -7.87
CA LEU A 91 6.65 3.05 -8.81
C LEU A 91 6.85 4.40 -8.10
N ILE A 92 6.07 4.68 -7.05
CA ILE A 92 6.22 5.90 -6.24
C ILE A 92 7.62 5.94 -5.61
N ARG A 93 8.05 4.85 -4.97
CA ARG A 93 9.37 4.76 -4.33
C ARG A 93 10.52 4.95 -5.30
N TRP A 94 10.41 4.43 -6.51
CA TRP A 94 11.40 4.66 -7.55
C TRP A 94 11.47 6.15 -7.92
N ASN A 95 10.32 6.80 -8.14
CA ASN A 95 10.28 8.24 -8.45
C ASN A 95 10.84 9.11 -7.32
N GLU A 96 10.69 8.70 -6.06
CA GLU A 96 11.30 9.37 -4.89
C GLU A 96 12.78 9.02 -4.66
N GLY A 97 13.37 8.11 -5.44
CA GLY A 97 14.75 7.65 -5.25
C GLY A 97 14.96 6.80 -3.99
N ARG A 98 13.89 6.23 -3.42
CA ARG A 98 13.91 5.44 -2.18
C ARG A 98 14.12 3.95 -2.40
N GLN A 99 14.08 3.50 -3.65
CA GLN A 99 14.25 2.11 -4.03
C GLN A 99 15.10 2.03 -5.31
N ASP A 100 16.01 1.07 -5.36
CA ASP A 100 16.70 0.73 -6.60
C ASP A 100 15.66 0.31 -7.66
N PRO A 101 15.86 0.66 -8.94
CA PRO A 101 14.95 0.22 -9.99
C PRO A 101 14.81 -1.29 -9.92
N PRO A 102 13.60 -1.86 -10.15
CA PRO A 102 13.46 -3.29 -10.23
C PRO A 102 14.50 -3.80 -11.21
N ALA A 103 15.29 -4.80 -10.81
CA ALA A 103 16.28 -5.40 -11.69
C ALA A 103 15.55 -5.82 -12.96
N TYR A 104 15.79 -5.09 -14.05
CA TYR A 104 15.26 -5.46 -15.35
C TYR A 104 16.01 -6.71 -15.76
N ASP A 105 15.38 -7.88 -15.56
CA ASP A 105 15.87 -9.13 -16.13
C ASP A 105 15.22 -9.32 -17.50
N PRO A 106 15.94 -9.05 -18.61
CA PRO A 106 15.42 -9.28 -19.96
C PRO A 106 15.07 -10.75 -20.24
N SER A 107 15.45 -11.71 -19.38
CA SER A 107 15.17 -13.13 -19.58
C SER A 107 13.72 -13.54 -19.25
N ASP A 108 12.96 -12.72 -18.51
CA ASP A 108 11.55 -12.99 -18.19
C ASP A 108 10.59 -12.81 -19.38
N ARG A 109 11.06 -12.25 -20.50
CA ARG A 109 10.26 -12.13 -21.74
C ARG A 109 9.97 -13.46 -22.44
N PHE A 110 10.70 -14.53 -22.11
CA PHE A 110 10.66 -15.77 -22.90
C PHE A 110 10.11 -16.99 -22.15
N ARG A 111 9.69 -16.88 -20.87
CA ARG A 111 9.17 -18.03 -20.11
C ARG A 111 7.69 -18.36 -20.33
N GLY A 112 6.96 -17.59 -21.15
CA GLY A 112 5.53 -17.80 -21.41
C GLY A 112 5.17 -18.38 -22.78
N TRP A 113 6.16 -18.68 -23.64
CA TRP A 113 5.93 -19.21 -24.99
C TRP A 113 6.87 -20.39 -25.26
N VAL A 114 6.59 -21.54 -24.64
CA VAL A 114 6.95 -22.88 -25.15
C VAL A 114 5.81 -23.83 -24.85
#